data_AF-A0A151EUE1-F1
#
_entry.id   AF-A0A151EUE1-F1
#
_cell.length_a   1.000
_cell.length_b   1.000
_cell.length_c   1.000
_cell.angle_alpha   90.00
_cell.angle_beta   90.00
_cell.angle_gamma   90.00
#
_symmetry.space_group_name_H-M   'P 1'
#
loop_
_entity.id
_entity.type
_entity.pdbx_description
1 polymer ?
#
loop_
_entity_poly.entity_id
_entity_poly.type
_entity_poly.pdbx_seq_one_letter_code
_entity_poly.pdbx_strand_id
1 'polypeptide(L)'
;MDYFHFISFHTLYEVIHNLKRRHSKDIAGLMFSLIYVFPNLEIISEEEITAYQKEHRYSIKDKDDLPHVVAYLLSGSDCFVTTNRRLTQMEMPEPVEFMTPREFVEDMLDIRGFDVHY
;
A
#
# COMPACT_ATOMS: atom_id res chain seq x y z
N MET A 1 -1.73 -1.74 -21.10
CA MET A 1 -2.80 -1.19 -20.25
C MET A 1 -2.13 -0.24 -19.29
N ASP A 2 -2.67 0.96 -19.13
CA ASP A 2 -2.17 1.88 -18.10
C ASP A 2 -2.79 1.45 -16.78
N TYR A 3 -1.96 0.89 -15.89
CA TYR A 3 -2.37 0.58 -14.52
C TYR A 3 -2.35 1.87 -13.70
N PHE A 4 -3.37 2.05 -12.85
CA PHE A 4 -3.35 3.05 -11.79
C PHE A 4 -2.94 2.37 -10.49
N HIS A 5 -2.06 3.02 -9.75
CA HIS A 5 -1.47 2.51 -8.54
C HIS A 5 -1.85 3.41 -7.39
N PHE A 6 -2.15 2.81 -6.25
CA PHE A 6 -2.53 3.55 -5.05
C PHE A 6 -1.63 3.14 -3.90
N ILE A 7 -1.15 4.11 -3.14
CA ILE A 7 -0.51 3.87 -1.85
C ILE A 7 -1.18 4.71 -0.79
N SER A 8 -1.30 4.18 0.42
CA SER A 8 -1.71 5.01 1.54
C SER A 8 -0.56 5.90 1.99
N PHE A 9 -0.89 7.10 2.47
CA PHE A 9 0.07 7.96 3.15
C PHE A 9 0.81 7.23 4.30
N HIS A 10 0.11 6.33 4.99
CA HIS A 10 0.68 5.50 6.06
C HIS A 10 1.78 4.57 5.54
N THR A 11 1.53 3.84 4.45
CA THR A 11 2.56 3.01 3.80
C THR A 11 3.75 3.85 3.36
N LEU A 12 3.51 5.01 2.77
CA LEU A 12 4.57 5.92 2.36
C LEU A 12 5.43 6.36 3.56
N TYR A 13 4.79 6.74 4.67
CA TYR A 13 5.47 7.13 5.91
C TYR A 13 6.30 5.97 6.50
N GLU A 14 5.75 4.77 6.56
CA GLU A 14 6.45 3.57 7.04
C GLU A 14 7.67 3.22 6.19
N VAL A 15 7.54 3.31 4.87
CA VAL A 15 8.66 3.10 3.93
C VAL A 15 9.75 4.12 4.20
N ILE A 16 9.42 5.42 4.26
CA ILE A 16 10.40 6.48 4.52
C ILE A 16 11.07 6.29 5.89
N HIS A 17 10.30 5.96 6.91
CA HIS A 17 10.81 5.73 8.25
C HIS A 17 11.80 4.56 8.27
N ASN A 18 11.46 3.45 7.62
CA ASN A 18 12.36 2.29 7.49
C ASN A 18 13.62 2.62 6.69
N LEU A 19 13.50 3.36 5.59
CA LEU A 19 14.64 3.77 4.77
C LEU A 19 15.61 4.66 5.54
N LYS A 20 15.09 5.67 6.27
CA LYS A 20 15.91 6.56 7.10
C LYS A 20 16.62 5.82 8.24
N ARG A 21 16.09 4.69 8.71
CA ARG A 21 16.72 3.86 9.74
C ARG A 21 17.85 2.98 9.21
N ARG A 22 17.82 2.61 7.93
CA ARG A 22 18.74 1.61 7.34
C ARG A 22 19.76 2.21 6.38
N HIS A 23 19.51 3.41 5.87
CA HIS A 23 20.33 4.05 4.84
C HIS A 23 20.65 5.50 5.19
N SER A 24 21.57 6.10 4.42
CA SER A 24 21.87 7.53 4.54
C SER A 24 20.65 8.38 4.16
N LYS A 25 20.63 9.63 4.65
CA LYS A 25 19.58 10.60 4.31
C LYS A 25 19.44 10.80 2.81
N ASP A 26 20.55 10.78 2.08
CA ASP A 26 20.57 10.98 0.62
C ASP A 26 19.91 9.81 -0.11
N ILE A 27 20.19 8.57 0.29
CA ILE A 27 19.55 7.37 -0.29
C ILE A 27 18.05 7.37 0.03
N ALA A 28 17.67 7.66 1.28
CA ALA A 28 16.27 7.74 1.66
C ALA A 28 15.52 8.84 0.89
N GLY A 29 16.16 9.99 0.67
CA GLY A 29 15.62 11.09 -0.13
C GLY A 29 15.44 10.70 -1.60
N LEU A 30 16.44 10.07 -2.22
CA LEU A 30 16.36 9.60 -3.59
C LEU A 30 15.23 8.59 -3.78
N MET A 31 15.13 7.58 -2.91
CA MET A 31 14.06 6.57 -2.98
C MET A 31 12.68 7.19 -2.82
N PHE A 32 12.53 8.16 -1.91
CA PHE A 32 11.29 8.90 -1.76
C PHE A 32 10.91 9.67 -3.04
N SER A 33 11.88 10.36 -3.65
CA SER A 33 11.65 11.04 -4.93
C SER A 33 11.21 10.07 -6.03
N LEU A 34 11.82 8.88 -6.11
CA LEU A 34 11.45 7.86 -7.09
C LEU A 34 10.01 7.36 -6.92
N ILE A 35 9.55 7.18 -5.68
CA ILE A 35 8.14 6.82 -5.40
C ILE A 35 7.21 7.94 -5.89
N TYR A 36 7.53 9.20 -5.56
CA TYR A 36 6.66 10.34 -5.90
C TYR A 36 6.52 10.62 -7.40
N VAL A 37 7.51 10.23 -8.20
CA VAL A 37 7.47 10.40 -9.66
C VAL A 37 7.00 9.15 -10.40
N PHE A 38 6.55 8.11 -9.66
CA PHE A 38 6.08 6.89 -10.28
C PHE A 38 4.82 7.19 -11.13
N PRO A 39 4.80 6.78 -12.40
CA PRO A 39 3.68 7.08 -13.29
C PRO A 39 2.39 6.44 -12.77
N ASN A 40 1.29 7.17 -12.90
CA ASN A 40 -0.05 6.74 -12.47
C ASN A 40 -0.16 6.31 -11.01
N LEU A 41 0.73 6.83 -10.14
CA LEU A 41 0.64 6.65 -8.70
C LEU A 41 -0.20 7.76 -8.07
N GLU A 42 -1.23 7.37 -7.34
CA GLU A 42 -2.01 8.24 -6.47
C GLU A 42 -1.74 7.89 -5.01
N ILE A 43 -1.63 8.92 -4.17
CA ILE A 43 -1.41 8.76 -2.73
C ILE A 43 -2.73 9.11 -2.04
N ILE A 44 -3.35 8.12 -1.39
CA ILE A 44 -4.51 8.34 -0.55
C ILE A 44 -4.05 9.03 0.74
N SER A 45 -4.54 10.25 0.97
CA SER A 45 -4.09 11.12 2.05
C SER A 45 -4.55 10.63 3.43
N GLU A 46 -3.88 11.12 4.48
CA GLU A 46 -4.29 10.87 5.86
C GLU A 46 -5.68 11.47 6.15
N GLU A 47 -5.98 12.63 5.56
CA GLU A 47 -7.27 13.30 5.69
C GLU A 47 -8.40 12.47 5.11
N GLU A 48 -8.23 11.90 3.91
CA GLU A 48 -9.22 11.03 3.26
C GLU A 48 -9.49 9.77 4.09
N ILE A 49 -8.42 9.11 4.56
CA ILE A 49 -8.52 7.94 5.44
C ILE A 49 -9.27 8.28 6.72
N THR A 50 -8.91 9.39 7.36
CA THR A 50 -9.52 9.83 8.63
C THR A 50 -11.00 10.17 8.45
N ALA A 51 -11.36 10.84 7.33
CA ALA A 51 -12.73 11.18 7.02
C ALA A 51 -13.58 9.91 6.85
N TYR A 52 -13.08 8.95 6.05
CA TYR A 52 -13.76 7.69 5.81
C TYR A 52 -13.97 6.87 7.09
N GLN A 53 -12.94 6.79 7.95
CA GLN A 53 -13.02 6.11 9.25
C GLN A 53 -14.04 6.73 10.21
N LYS A 54 -14.22 8.06 10.15
CA LYS A 54 -15.23 8.74 10.99
C LYS A 54 -16.65 8.43 10.53
N GLU A 55 -16.85 8.36 9.22
CA GLU A 55 -18.14 8.05 8.60
C GLU A 55 -18.52 6.58 8.76
N HIS A 56 -17.54 5.69 8.60
CA HIS A 56 -17.74 4.26 8.63
C HIS A 56 -17.11 3.67 9.89
N ARG A 57 -17.97 3.30 10.86
CA ARG A 57 -17.54 2.66 12.11
C ARG A 57 -17.15 1.20 11.88
N TYR A 58 -16.07 0.96 11.15
CA TYR A 58 -15.57 -0.40 10.99
C TYR A 58 -15.10 -0.95 12.32
N SER A 59 -15.53 -2.17 12.63
CA SER A 59 -14.97 -2.97 13.72
C SER A 59 -13.72 -3.69 13.22
N ILE A 60 -12.72 -2.93 12.75
CA ILE A 60 -11.42 -3.52 12.45
C ILE A 60 -10.70 -3.73 13.76
N LYS A 61 -10.39 -5.00 14.07
CA LYS A 61 -9.78 -5.41 15.34
C LYS A 61 -8.36 -4.87 15.51
N ASP A 62 -7.68 -4.57 14.41
CA ASP A 62 -6.31 -4.07 14.41
C ASP A 62 -6.25 -2.62 13.90
N LYS A 63 -6.11 -1.68 14.84
CA LYS A 63 -6.15 -0.24 14.55
C LYS A 63 -4.96 0.24 13.72
N ASP A 64 -3.85 -0.46 13.81
CA ASP A 64 -2.61 -0.10 13.11
C ASP A 64 -2.70 -0.51 11.63
N ASP A 65 -3.44 -1.58 11.32
CA ASP A 65 -3.66 -2.09 9.96
C ASP A 65 -4.84 -1.40 9.24
N LEU A 66 -5.77 -0.80 10.00
CA LEU A 66 -6.97 -0.11 9.49
C LEU A 66 -6.69 0.95 8.41
N PRO A 67 -5.65 1.80 8.50
CA PRO A 67 -5.38 2.81 7.47
C PRO A 67 -5.10 2.23 6.09
N HIS A 68 -4.43 1.06 6.00
CA HIS A 68 -4.13 0.42 4.72
C HIS A 68 -5.39 -0.16 4.07
N VAL A 69 -6.27 -0.71 4.89
CA VAL A 69 -7.56 -1.26 4.45
C VAL A 69 -8.49 -0.16 3.97
N VAL A 70 -8.57 0.94 4.71
CA VAL A 70 -9.37 2.10 4.29
C VAL A 70 -8.85 2.69 2.99
N ALA A 71 -7.53 2.78 2.82
CA ALA A 71 -6.96 3.24 1.56
C ALA A 71 -7.33 2.34 0.37
N TYR A 72 -7.33 1.01 0.55
CA TYR A 72 -7.80 0.06 -0.46
C TYR A 72 -9.29 0.25 -0.80
N LEU A 73 -10.15 0.43 0.20
CA LEU A 73 -11.59 0.67 -0.02
C LEU A 73 -11.84 2.00 -0.75
N LEU A 74 -11.07 3.04 -0.39
CA LEU A 74 -11.17 4.35 -1.02
C LEU A 74 -10.67 4.36 -2.46
N SER A 75 -9.64 3.58 -2.78
CA SER A 75 -9.07 3.55 -4.13
C SER A 75 -9.93 2.81 -5.15
N GLY A 76 -10.87 1.97 -4.69
CA GLY A 76 -11.65 1.12 -5.58
C GLY A 76 -10.77 0.17 -6.40
N SER A 77 -9.63 -0.23 -5.85
CA SER A 77 -8.65 -1.08 -6.53
C SER A 77 -9.17 -2.50 -6.71
N ASP A 78 -8.84 -3.11 -7.85
CA ASP A 78 -9.19 -4.51 -8.11
C ASP A 78 -8.45 -5.49 -7.19
N CYS A 79 -7.24 -5.14 -6.72
CA CYS A 79 -6.43 -5.99 -5.86
C CYS A 79 -5.75 -5.22 -4.72
N PHE A 80 -5.47 -5.94 -3.63
CA PHE A 80 -4.73 -5.44 -2.47
C PHE A 80 -3.38 -6.15 -2.38
N VAL A 81 -2.31 -5.43 -2.72
CA VAL A 81 -0.93 -5.95 -2.67
C VAL A 81 -0.36 -5.85 -1.26
N THR A 82 -0.03 -6.98 -0.64
CA THR A 82 0.56 -7.01 0.71
C THR A 82 1.35 -8.29 1.00
N THR A 83 2.34 -8.22 1.90
CA THR A 83 2.98 -9.38 2.53
C THR A 83 2.48 -9.65 3.94
N ASN A 84 1.61 -8.77 4.49
CA ASN A 84 1.12 -8.88 5.85
C ASN A 84 0.02 -9.94 5.93
N ARG A 85 0.33 -11.10 6.49
CA ARG A 85 -0.62 -12.20 6.68
C ARG A 85 -1.83 -11.81 7.55
N ARG A 86 -1.67 -10.86 8.48
CA ARG A 86 -2.79 -10.41 9.32
C ARG A 86 -3.86 -9.71 8.49
N LEU A 87 -3.45 -8.83 7.58
CA LEU A 87 -4.34 -8.16 6.63
C LEU A 87 -5.12 -9.17 5.77
N THR A 88 -4.45 -10.22 5.27
CA THR A 88 -5.09 -11.25 4.43
C THR A 88 -6.12 -12.12 5.17
N GLN A 89 -6.07 -12.16 6.51
CA GLN A 89 -6.96 -12.97 7.36
C GLN A 89 -8.05 -12.15 8.04
N MET A 90 -8.05 -10.84 7.79
CA MET A 90 -8.96 -9.92 8.43
C MET A 90 -10.35 -10.01 7.80
N GLU A 91 -11.39 -9.76 8.60
CA GLU A 91 -12.74 -9.62 8.10
C GLU A 91 -12.85 -8.29 7.34
N MET A 92 -13.10 -8.38 6.03
CA MET A 92 -13.24 -7.23 5.13
C MET A 92 -14.73 -6.98 4.85
N PRO A 93 -15.14 -5.71 4.67
CA PRO A 93 -16.53 -5.38 4.37
C PRO A 93 -16.98 -5.88 2.98
N GLU A 94 -16.04 -6.14 2.09
CA GLU A 94 -16.25 -6.69 0.75
C GLU A 94 -15.18 -7.74 0.42
N PRO A 95 -15.42 -8.66 -0.54
CA PRO A 95 -14.39 -9.59 -1.00
C PRO A 95 -13.16 -8.85 -1.53
N VAL A 96 -11.97 -9.33 -1.17
CA VAL A 96 -10.69 -8.72 -1.55
C VAL A 96 -9.84 -9.71 -2.31
N GLU A 97 -9.32 -9.28 -3.44
CA GLU A 97 -8.27 -10.01 -4.17
C GLU A 97 -6.90 -9.63 -3.61
N PHE A 98 -6.39 -10.43 -2.69
CA PHE A 98 -5.04 -10.23 -2.15
C PHE A 98 -3.99 -10.75 -3.11
N MET A 99 -2.93 -9.97 -3.32
CA MET A 99 -1.74 -10.38 -4.07
C MET A 99 -0.48 -10.11 -3.26
N THR A 100 0.54 -10.95 -3.43
CA THR A 100 1.89 -10.62 -2.96
C THR A 100 2.55 -9.61 -3.90
N PRO A 101 3.58 -8.86 -3.45
CA PRO A 101 4.34 -7.99 -4.34
C PRO A 101 4.96 -8.74 -5.52
N ARG A 102 5.33 -10.00 -5.32
CA ARG A 102 5.87 -10.84 -6.38
C ARG A 102 4.82 -11.14 -7.45
N GLU A 103 3.65 -11.65 -7.04
CA GLU A 103 2.54 -11.93 -7.97
C GLU A 103 2.09 -10.65 -8.68
N PHE A 104 2.05 -9.51 -7.98
CA PHE A 104 1.74 -8.23 -8.63
C PHE A 104 2.75 -7.86 -9.72
N VAL A 105 4.05 -8.00 -9.46
CA VAL A 105 5.09 -7.63 -10.43
C VAL A 105 5.16 -8.63 -11.59
N GLU A 106 5.08 -9.93 -11.30
CA GLU A 106 5.21 -11.00 -12.30
C GLU A 106 3.91 -11.19 -13.12
N ASP A 107 2.75 -11.23 -12.46
CA ASP A 107 1.49 -11.62 -13.10
C ASP A 107 0.67 -10.42 -13.58
N MET A 108 0.70 -9.29 -12.85
CA MET A 108 -0.05 -8.08 -13.24
C MET A 108 0.78 -7.13 -14.12
N LEU A 109 2.06 -6.95 -13.83
CA LEU A 109 2.91 -6.04 -14.61
C LEU A 109 3.72 -6.73 -15.73
N ASP A 110 3.70 -8.08 -15.82
CA ASP A 110 4.55 -8.89 -16.71
C ASP A 110 6.04 -8.52 -16.65
N ILE A 111 6.50 -8.13 -15.44
CA ILE A 111 7.92 -7.84 -15.18
C ILE A 111 8.55 -9.09 -14.57
N ARG A 112 9.36 -9.79 -15.37
CA ARG A 112 10.00 -11.05 -14.97
C ARG A 112 11.33 -10.82 -14.28
N GLY A 113 11.68 -11.72 -13.36
CA GLY A 113 12.97 -11.70 -12.66
C GLY A 113 13.01 -10.75 -11.47
N PHE A 114 11.85 -10.42 -10.90
CA PHE A 114 11.76 -9.66 -9.66
C PHE A 114 12.14 -10.56 -8.47
N ASP A 115 13.42 -10.59 -8.14
CA ASP A 115 13.96 -11.40 -7.05
C ASP A 115 13.76 -10.70 -5.71
N VAL A 116 12.64 -11.00 -5.04
CA VAL A 116 12.40 -10.61 -3.64
C VAL A 116 12.87 -11.72 -2.71
N HIS A 117 14.14 -11.66 -2.32
CA HIS A 117 14.63 -12.40 -1.15
C HIS A 117 14.13 -11.68 0.12
N TYR A 118 12.99 -12.11 0.66
CA TYR A 118 12.51 -11.74 2.00
C TYR A 118 13.15 -12.60 3.08
#